data_AF-A0A120MYT4-F1
#
_entry.id   AF-A0A120MYT4-F1
#
_cell.length_a   1.000
_cell.length_b   1.000
_cell.length_c   1.000
_cell.angle_alpha   90.00
_cell.angle_beta   90.00
_cell.angle_gamma   90.00
#
_symmetry.space_group_name_H-M   'P 1'
#
loop_
_entity.id
_entity.type
_entity.pdbx_description
1 polymer ?
#
loop_
_entity_poly.entity_id
_entity_poly.type
_entity_poly.pdbx_seq_one_letter_code
_entity_poly.pdbx_strand_id
1 'polypeptide(L)'
;MIVLSAFMVILFSAHFYTVYTFASLAILLFTAQYILKVTWLSVFYITYLALLLPFFIVNGLLTGTGLQAPVVWYNPAQIINLRMLTIPFEDIFYGMDLILLNMIIYTFLIKKNCQPQNTAQASVQLPQIMLIPTKIHDK
;
A
#
# COMPACT_ATOMS: atom_id res chain seq x y z
N MET A 1 0.28 15.37 1.05
CA MET A 1 -0.32 14.60 -0.07
C MET A 1 -1.83 14.73 -0.12
N ILE A 2 -2.60 14.41 0.94
CA ILE A 2 -4.08 14.53 0.91
C ILE A 2 -4.58 15.91 0.46
N VAL A 3 -4.08 16.99 1.08
CA VAL A 3 -4.47 18.37 0.72
C VAL A 3 -4.09 18.72 -0.72
N LEU A 4 -2.89 18.30 -1.15
CA LEU A 4 -2.43 18.49 -2.53
C LEU A 4 -3.35 17.77 -3.51
N SER A 5 -3.72 16.52 -3.24
CA SER A 5 -4.63 15.76 -4.08
C SER A 5 -6.02 16.41 -4.16
N ALA A 6 -6.57 16.85 -3.02
CA ALA A 6 -7.84 17.56 -3.00
C ALA A 6 -7.78 18.87 -3.81
N PHE A 7 -6.67 19.60 -3.72
CA PHE A 7 -6.45 20.81 -4.50
C PHE A 7 -6.37 20.53 -6.01
N MET A 8 -5.66 19.47 -6.43
CA MET A 8 -5.59 19.07 -7.84
C MET A 8 -6.96 18.72 -8.42
N VAL A 9 -7.83 18.05 -7.66
CA VAL A 9 -9.21 17.73 -8.09
C VAL A 9 -10.01 18.99 -8.40
N ILE A 10 -9.88 20.02 -7.56
CA ILE A 10 -10.60 21.28 -7.73
C ILE A 10 -10.09 22.04 -8.97
N LEU A 11 -8.76 22.13 -9.13
CA LEU A 11 -8.16 22.86 -10.25
C LEU A 11 -8.42 22.22 -11.62
N PHE A 12 -8.42 20.88 -11.68
CA PHE A 12 -8.48 20.14 -12.94
C PHE A 12 -9.79 19.36 -13.10
N SER A 13 -10.90 19.88 -12.57
CA SER A 13 -12.22 19.22 -12.56
C SER A 13 -12.75 18.78 -13.94
N ALA A 14 -12.28 19.41 -15.03
CA ALA A 14 -12.62 19.02 -16.41
C ALA A 14 -11.83 17.83 -16.96
N HIS A 15 -10.75 17.42 -16.29
CA HIS A 15 -9.83 16.36 -16.73
C HIS A 15 -10.13 15.09 -15.91
N PHE A 16 -10.96 14.19 -16.44
CA PHE A 16 -11.45 13.06 -15.64
C PHE A 16 -10.33 12.14 -15.17
N TYR A 17 -9.29 11.89 -15.96
CA TYR A 17 -8.18 11.04 -15.54
C TYR A 17 -7.46 11.65 -14.31
N THR A 18 -7.21 12.96 -14.35
CA THR A 18 -6.65 13.71 -13.23
C THR A 18 -7.55 13.66 -12.00
N VAL A 19 -8.85 13.93 -12.18
CA VAL A 19 -9.84 13.94 -11.10
C VAL A 19 -9.92 12.59 -10.42
N TYR A 20 -10.09 11.51 -11.17
CA TYR A 20 -10.22 10.18 -10.58
C TYR A 20 -8.95 9.78 -9.84
N THR A 21 -7.77 10.00 -10.43
CA THR A 21 -6.49 9.68 -9.82
C THR A 21 -6.26 10.42 -8.49
N PHE A 22 -6.48 11.73 -8.46
CA PHE A 22 -6.24 12.49 -7.24
C PHE A 22 -7.37 12.32 -6.21
N ALA A 23 -8.62 12.11 -6.64
CA ALA A 23 -9.74 11.83 -5.74
C ALA A 23 -9.57 10.46 -5.05
N SER A 24 -9.24 9.41 -5.80
CA SER A 24 -8.98 8.08 -5.23
C SER A 24 -7.80 8.13 -4.26
N LEU A 25 -6.73 8.85 -4.61
CA LEU A 25 -5.57 8.99 -3.74
C LEU A 25 -5.88 9.76 -2.45
N ALA A 26 -6.67 10.83 -2.54
CA ALA A 26 -7.11 11.57 -1.36
C ALA A 26 -7.91 10.67 -0.41
N ILE A 27 -8.87 9.91 -0.96
CA ILE A 27 -9.72 8.99 -0.19
C ILE A 27 -8.89 7.85 0.42
N LEU A 28 -7.99 7.25 -0.36
CA LEU A 28 -7.17 6.14 0.09
C LEU A 28 -6.22 6.57 1.20
N LEU A 29 -5.51 7.69 1.02
CA LEU A 29 -4.61 8.23 2.04
C LEU A 29 -5.36 8.67 3.30
N PHE A 30 -6.54 9.29 3.16
CA PHE A 30 -7.38 9.63 4.31
C PHE A 30 -7.79 8.37 5.08
N THR A 31 -8.24 7.35 4.36
CA THR A 31 -8.63 6.07 4.95
C THR A 31 -7.45 5.39 5.64
N ALA A 32 -6.29 5.33 4.99
CA ALA A 32 -5.08 4.74 5.54
C ALA A 32 -4.63 5.46 6.82
N GLN A 33 -4.60 6.80 6.80
CA GLN A 33 -4.07 7.59 7.91
C GLN A 33 -5.03 7.68 9.10
N TYR A 34 -6.32 7.94 8.85
CA TYR A 34 -7.25 8.32 9.93
C TYR A 34 -8.19 7.18 10.35
N ILE A 35 -8.59 6.32 9.41
CA ILE A 35 -9.52 5.22 9.67
C ILE A 35 -8.74 3.97 10.08
N LEU A 36 -7.82 3.52 9.24
CA LEU A 36 -7.02 2.32 9.46
C LEU A 36 -5.79 2.56 10.34
N LYS A 37 -5.40 3.84 10.51
CA LYS A 37 -4.25 4.28 11.31
C LYS A 37 -2.97 3.51 10.98
N VAL A 38 -2.68 3.40 9.68
CA VAL A 38 -1.51 2.71 9.15
C VAL A 38 -0.24 3.40 9.63
N THR A 39 0.59 2.68 10.39
CA THR A 39 1.82 3.24 10.99
C THR A 39 3.03 3.23 10.05
N TRP A 40 3.00 2.43 8.98
CA TRP A 40 4.12 2.23 8.06
C TRP A 40 4.08 3.16 6.82
N LEU A 41 3.19 4.15 6.80
CA LEU A 41 3.01 5.05 5.65
C LEU A 41 4.28 5.86 5.32
N SER A 42 5.07 6.22 6.33
CA SER A 42 6.34 6.95 6.16
C SER A 42 7.39 6.13 5.40
N VAL A 43 7.54 4.86 5.77
CA VAL A 43 8.44 3.91 5.10
C VAL A 43 7.94 3.63 3.69
N PHE A 44 6.62 3.50 3.51
CA PHE A 44 6.01 3.34 2.19
C PHE A 44 6.42 4.46 1.22
N TYR A 45 6.41 5.72 1.64
CA TYR A 45 6.81 6.83 0.77
C TYR A 45 8.27 6.73 0.29
N ILE A 46 9.19 6.34 1.18
CA ILE A 46 10.60 6.14 0.83
C ILE A 46 10.76 4.97 -0.14
N THR A 47 10.09 3.85 0.13
CA THR A 47 10.09 2.69 -0.77
C THR A 47 9.46 3.04 -2.13
N TYR A 48 8.41 3.84 -2.14
CA TYR A 48 7.74 4.26 -3.36
C TYR A 48 8.66 5.12 -4.25
N LEU A 49 9.49 5.98 -3.66
CA LEU A 49 10.52 6.72 -4.42
C LEU A 49 11.50 5.78 -5.13
N ALA A 50 11.90 4.68 -4.50
CA ALA A 50 12.74 3.67 -5.15
C ALA A 50 11.99 2.94 -6.28
N LEU A 51 10.69 2.66 -6.08
CA LEU A 51 9.83 2.03 -7.10
C LEU A 51 9.57 2.93 -8.31
N LEU A 52 9.74 4.25 -8.20
CA LEU A 52 9.60 5.16 -9.33
C LEU A 52 10.60 4.86 -10.45
N LEU A 53 11.81 4.38 -10.12
CA LEU A 53 12.83 4.09 -11.12
C LEU A 53 12.36 2.99 -12.12
N PRO A 54 12.02 1.76 -11.70
CA PRO A 54 11.48 0.76 -12.62
C PRO A 54 10.13 1.18 -13.22
N PHE A 55 9.32 1.95 -12.48
CA PHE A 55 8.05 2.47 -12.97
C PHE A 55 8.22 3.36 -14.20
N PHE A 56 9.17 4.31 -14.19
CA PHE A 56 9.42 5.18 -15.34
C PHE A 56 9.96 4.40 -16.55
N ILE A 57 10.83 3.40 -16.32
CA ILE A 57 11.40 2.59 -17.41
C ILE A 57 10.29 1.84 -18.14
N VAL A 58 9.48 1.09 -17.40
CA VAL A 58 8.43 0.24 -18.00
C VAL A 58 7.32 1.11 -18.60
N ASN A 59 6.78 2.06 -17.86
CA ASN A 59 5.67 2.88 -18.36
C ASN A 59 6.12 3.85 -19.46
N GLY A 60 7.35 4.37 -19.40
CA GLY A 60 7.94 5.17 -20.47
C GLY A 60 8.04 4.39 -21.78
N LEU A 61 8.54 3.15 -21.73
CA LEU A 61 8.59 2.27 -22.90
C LEU A 61 7.20 1.99 -23.45
N LEU A 62 6.25 1.61 -22.59
CA LEU A 62 4.87 1.28 -22.99
C LEU A 62 4.10 2.47 -23.56
N THR A 63 4.46 3.70 -23.18
CA THR A 63 3.80 4.93 -23.66
C THR A 63 4.52 5.60 -24.83
N GLY A 64 5.45 4.88 -25.47
CA GLY A 64 6.00 5.26 -26.78
C GLY A 64 7.49 5.60 -26.79
N THR A 65 8.22 5.42 -25.69
CA THR A 65 9.68 5.59 -25.71
C THR A 65 10.32 4.47 -26.51
N GLY A 66 10.76 4.74 -27.75
CA GLY A 66 11.44 3.75 -28.61
C GLY A 66 10.52 2.78 -29.34
N LEU A 67 9.20 3.02 -29.35
CA LEU A 67 8.22 2.26 -30.12
C LEU A 67 7.66 3.11 -31.27
N GLN A 68 7.27 2.46 -32.38
CA GLN A 68 6.64 3.14 -33.52
C GLN A 68 5.27 3.73 -33.16
N ALA A 69 4.56 3.05 -32.25
CA ALA A 69 3.32 3.52 -31.66
C ALA A 69 3.27 3.09 -30.18
N PRO A 70 2.70 3.92 -29.29
CA PRO A 70 2.55 3.56 -27.89
C PRO A 70 1.58 2.37 -27.73
N VAL A 71 1.83 1.54 -26.72
CA VAL A 71 0.90 0.47 -26.32
C VAL A 71 -0.20 1.05 -25.44
N VAL A 72 0.18 1.97 -24.54
CA VAL A 72 -0.73 2.66 -23.63
C VAL A 72 -0.94 4.09 -24.12
N TRP A 73 -2.21 4.43 -24.35
CA TRP A 73 -2.63 5.69 -24.95
C TRP A 73 -3.31 6.59 -23.92
N TYR A 74 -2.97 7.87 -23.93
CA TYR A 74 -3.62 8.89 -23.10
C TYR A 74 -4.37 9.88 -23.98
N ASN A 75 -5.59 10.24 -23.57
CA ASN A 75 -6.33 11.33 -24.18
C ASN A 75 -5.85 12.68 -23.61
N PRO A 76 -5.24 13.57 -24.41
CA PRO A 76 -4.78 14.88 -23.97
C PRO A 76 -5.86 15.75 -23.33
N ALA A 77 -7.14 15.56 -23.72
CA ALA A 77 -8.26 16.30 -23.13
C ALA A 77 -8.61 15.88 -21.70
N GLN A 78 -8.03 14.77 -21.21
CA GLN A 78 -8.39 14.16 -19.92
C GLN A 78 -7.25 14.19 -18.90
N ILE A 79 -6.06 14.62 -19.32
CA ILE A 79 -4.86 14.76 -18.48
C ILE A 79 -4.44 16.23 -18.42
N ILE A 80 -3.61 16.61 -17.44
CA ILE A 80 -3.08 17.97 -17.26
C ILE A 80 -2.17 18.40 -18.45
N ASN A 81 -1.84 17.48 -19.35
CA ASN A 81 -0.89 17.64 -20.47
C ASN A 81 0.56 17.90 -20.04
N LEU A 82 0.84 17.82 -18.74
CA LEU A 82 2.20 17.73 -18.23
C LEU A 82 2.67 16.27 -18.31
N ARG A 83 3.83 16.02 -18.92
CA ARG A 83 4.41 14.69 -19.09
C ARG A 83 5.81 14.62 -18.50
N MET A 84 6.16 13.45 -17.96
CA MET A 84 7.52 13.07 -17.60
C MET A 84 7.94 11.97 -18.55
N LEU A 85 8.94 12.23 -19.40
CA LEU A 85 9.20 11.41 -20.59
C LEU A 85 7.93 11.34 -21.45
N THR A 86 7.34 10.16 -21.60
CA THR A 86 6.11 9.92 -22.36
C THR A 86 4.88 9.70 -21.48
N ILE A 87 5.05 9.55 -20.16
CA ILE A 87 3.94 9.31 -19.22
C ILE A 87 3.36 10.63 -18.68
N PRO A 88 2.04 10.74 -18.48
CA PRO A 88 1.45 11.88 -17.76
C PRO A 88 2.01 12.05 -16.36
N PHE A 89 1.96 13.28 -15.84
CA PHE A 89 2.42 13.58 -14.48
C PHE A 89 1.61 12.83 -13.40
N GLU A 90 0.32 12.69 -13.64
CA GLU A 90 -0.63 12.05 -12.73
C GLU A 90 -0.35 10.56 -12.53
N ASP A 91 0.35 9.90 -13.46
CA ASP A 91 0.68 8.48 -13.40
C ASP A 91 1.51 8.11 -12.17
N ILE A 92 2.33 9.04 -11.65
CA ILE A 92 3.03 8.85 -10.36
C ILE A 92 2.02 8.64 -9.23
N PHE A 93 0.94 9.41 -9.21
CA PHE A 93 -0.06 9.35 -8.15
C PHE A 93 -0.96 8.14 -8.33
N TYR A 94 -1.30 7.82 -9.58
CA TYR A 94 -2.04 6.61 -9.92
C TYR A 94 -1.26 5.35 -9.53
N GLY A 95 0.04 5.30 -9.83
CA GLY A 95 0.93 4.22 -9.41
C GLY A 95 1.02 4.09 -7.89
N MET A 96 1.07 5.21 -7.16
CA MET A 96 1.04 5.21 -5.69
C MET A 96 -0.25 4.58 -5.16
N ASP A 97 -1.39 4.93 -5.75
CA ASP A 97 -2.70 4.37 -5.39
C ASP A 97 -2.72 2.86 -5.53
N LEU A 98 -2.27 2.34 -6.68
CA LEU A 98 -2.26 0.91 -6.95
C LEU A 98 -1.40 0.15 -5.93
N ILE A 99 -0.18 0.61 -5.66
CA ILE A 99 0.71 -0.10 -4.73
C ILE A 99 0.22 0.04 -3.29
N LEU A 100 -0.22 1.23 -2.88
CA LEU A 100 -0.69 1.46 -1.51
C LEU A 100 -1.95 0.63 -1.21
N LEU A 101 -2.92 0.61 -2.13
CA LEU A 101 -4.14 -0.16 -1.95
C LEU A 101 -3.82 -1.66 -1.82
N ASN A 102 -2.97 -2.19 -2.68
CA ASN A 102 -2.54 -3.59 -2.62
C ASN A 102 -1.82 -3.91 -1.30
N MET A 103 -0.92 -3.03 -0.84
CA MET A 103 -0.23 -3.20 0.45
C MET A 103 -1.20 -3.22 1.64
N ILE A 104 -2.19 -2.32 1.65
CA ILE A 104 -3.22 -2.28 2.69
C ILE A 104 -4.03 -3.58 2.71
N ILE A 105 -4.51 -4.03 1.55
CA ILE A 105 -5.28 -5.28 1.41
C ILE A 105 -4.43 -6.48 1.85
N TYR A 106 -3.20 -6.60 1.34
CA TYR A 106 -2.28 -7.69 1.67
C TYR A 106 -2.00 -7.76 3.18
N THR A 107 -1.70 -6.61 3.80
CA THR A 107 -1.43 -6.55 5.25
C THR A 107 -2.65 -6.97 6.06
N PHE A 108 -3.84 -6.56 5.63
CA PHE A 108 -5.09 -6.93 6.29
C PHE A 108 -5.36 -8.44 6.20
N LEU A 109 -5.16 -9.04 5.02
CA LEU A 109 -5.34 -10.48 4.80
C LEU A 109 -4.38 -11.33 5.64
N ILE A 110 -3.10 -10.93 5.72
CA ILE A 110 -2.11 -11.64 6.55
C ILE A 110 -2.46 -11.56 8.03
N LYS A 111 -2.85 -10.37 8.52
CA LYS A 111 -3.21 -10.21 9.93
C LYS A 111 -4.39 -11.09 10.36
N LYS A 112 -5.34 -11.33 9.45
CA LYS A 112 -6.46 -12.27 9.67
C LYS A 112 -5.98 -13.72 9.79
N ASN A 113 -5.00 -14.12 8.99
CA ASN A 113 -4.50 -15.50 8.95
C ASN A 113 -3.48 -15.80 10.07
N CYS A 114 -2.83 -14.78 10.63
CA CYS A 114 -1.90 -14.91 11.76
C CYS A 114 -2.58 -14.74 13.14
N GLN A 115 -3.91 -14.77 13.22
CA GLN A 115 -4.55 -14.88 14.53
C GLN A 115 -4.24 -16.25 15.13
N PRO A 116 -3.65 -16.33 16.34
CA PRO A 116 -3.31 -17.61 16.94
C PRO A 116 -4.59 -18.42 17.10
N GLN A 117 -4.65 -19.57 16.43
CA GLN A 117 -5.73 -20.52 16.62
C GLN A 117 -5.72 -20.97 18.08
N ASN A 118 -6.79 -20.65 18.81
CA ASN A 118 -7.17 -21.19 20.11
C ASN A 118 -6.04 -21.34 21.15
N THR A 119 -5.75 -20.26 21.88
CA THR A 119 -5.12 -20.33 23.23
C THR A 119 -6.06 -20.94 24.30
N ALA A 120 -7.00 -21.80 23.92
CA ALA A 120 -7.98 -22.43 24.82
C ALA A 120 -7.68 -23.92 25.13
N GLN A 121 -6.58 -24.48 24.65
CA GLN A 121 -6.22 -25.89 24.89
C GLN A 121 -4.83 -26.10 25.54
N ALA A 122 -4.12 -25.02 25.91
CA ALA A 122 -2.80 -25.11 26.53
C ALA A 122 -2.83 -25.35 28.06
N SER A 123 -3.96 -25.75 28.64
CA SER A 123 -4.11 -26.11 30.07
C SER A 123 -4.34 -27.60 30.33
N VAL A 124 -4.11 -28.48 29.33
CA VAL A 124 -4.24 -29.92 29.52
C VAL A 124 -2.96 -30.49 30.16
N GLN A 125 -3.06 -30.75 31.47
CA GLN A 125 -2.26 -31.63 32.33
C GLN A 125 -0.72 -31.53 32.27
N LEU A 126 -0.13 -30.91 33.30
CA LEU A 126 1.15 -31.37 33.85
C LEU A 126 0.97 -32.80 34.39
N PRO A 127 1.74 -33.82 33.95
CA PRO A 127 1.74 -35.11 34.63
C PRO A 127 2.26 -34.92 36.05
N GLN A 128 1.42 -35.25 37.03
CA GLN A 128 1.76 -35.31 38.46
C GLN A 128 2.70 -36.49 38.73
N ILE A 129 3.93 -36.43 38.23
CA ILE A 129 4.94 -37.44 38.54
C ILE A 129 6.12 -36.75 39.22
N MET A 130 6.39 -37.26 40.43
CA MET A 130 7.62 -37.11 41.22
C MET A 130 7.64 -36.04 42.31
N LEU A 131 6.70 -36.12 43.26
CA LEU A 131 6.99 -35.79 44.66
C LEU A 131 7.58 -37.05 45.32
N ILE A 132 8.91 -37.14 45.41
CA ILE A 132 9.58 -38.13 46.27
C ILE A 132 9.63 -37.52 47.69
N PRO A 133 8.97 -38.10 48.70
CA PRO A 133 9.20 -37.68 50.07
C PRO A 133 10.53 -38.25 50.54
N THR A 134 11.60 -37.44 50.54
CA THR A 134 12.78 -37.75 51.34
C THR A 134 12.42 -37.61 52.81
N LYS A 135 11.99 -38.72 53.42
CA LYS A 135 12.12 -38.91 54.88
C LYS A 135 13.61 -38.81 55.20
N ILE A 136 14.02 -37.75 55.89
CA ILE A 136 15.25 -37.79 56.69
C ILE A 136 14.80 -37.81 58.15
N HIS A 137 15.08 -38.97 58.76
CA HIS A 137 14.84 -39.33 60.15
C HIS A 137 16.12 -39.04 60.94
N ASP A 138 15.97 -38.40 62.10
CA ASP A 138 16.84 -38.28 63.29
C ASP A 138 18.37 -38.18 63.15
N LYS A 139 18.93 -37.14 63.77
CA LYS A 139 19.39 -37.18 65.17
C LYS A 139 19.54 -35.78 65.75
#